data_AF-A0A4R1CGA6-F1
#
_entry.id   AF-A0A4R1CGA6-F1
#
_cell.length_a   1.000
_cell.length_b   1.000
_cell.length_c   1.000
_cell.angle_alpha   90.00
_cell.angle_beta   90.00
_cell.angle_gamma   90.00
#
_symmetry.space_group_name_H-M   'P 1'
#
loop_
_entity.id
_entity.type
_entity.pdbx_description
1 polymer ?
#
loop_
_entity_poly.entity_id
_entity_poly.type
_entity_poly.pdbx_seq_one_letter_code
_entity_poly.pdbx_strand_id
1 'polypeptide(L)'
;MTAGVQTRLTQARSWADYQALLRSLHVECGTPKYDAVSARGGLPKSAVSGLIGRNPQRRPTESASLRFVAACLAHAGVAPDLAAVQVEEWRTAWRRLATLDEAGGHVERPTHAAPVATRAVPTPVGRRWSKLRWSVTVGVAALACVAAFVLGAVVWQQFAPAGHPAAFAAADAHPAADAPATASRGGCTPGQARIPDARLKRKWDGVFLCENDRSLMYRWPTVDGMPTAVLRTSPSWFICWTRGQEVGGDDVWYYTQGDDPLTDPPIPSTWGFLPASSVHSAAHPAAGLTRQCTFPTEPAPR
;
A
#
# COMPACT_ATOMS: atom_id res chain seq x y z
N MET A 1 0.02 -4.55 -13.36
CA MET A 1 -0.85 -3.37 -13.16
C MET A 1 -0.24 -2.30 -12.24
N THR A 2 1.01 -2.43 -11.80
CA THR A 2 1.48 -1.79 -10.54
C THR A 2 2.28 -0.50 -10.72
N ALA A 3 3.27 -0.45 -11.62
CA ALA A 3 4.14 0.74 -11.72
C ALA A 3 3.40 2.01 -12.19
N GLY A 4 2.56 1.90 -13.22
CA GLY A 4 1.89 3.08 -13.80
C GLY A 4 0.78 3.68 -12.92
N VAL A 5 0.14 2.90 -12.05
CA VAL A 5 -0.87 3.41 -11.11
C VAL A 5 -0.20 4.18 -9.98
N GLN A 6 0.91 3.67 -9.46
CA GLN A 6 1.66 4.29 -8.37
C GLN A 6 2.20 5.68 -8.76
N THR A 7 2.83 5.82 -9.94
CA THR A 7 3.31 7.12 -10.44
C THR A 7 2.16 8.12 -10.61
N ARG A 8 1.00 7.68 -11.09
CA ARG A 8 -0.16 8.56 -11.25
C ARG A 8 -0.76 8.97 -9.90
N LEU A 9 -0.79 8.07 -8.92
CA LEU A 9 -1.27 8.36 -7.57
C LEU A 9 -0.40 9.41 -6.85
N THR A 10 0.91 9.41 -7.03
CA THR A 10 1.80 10.42 -6.44
C THR A 10 1.64 11.79 -7.08
N GLN A 11 1.24 11.82 -8.36
CA GLN A 11 0.99 13.05 -9.11
C GLN A 11 -0.36 13.71 -8.83
N ALA A 12 -1.35 12.99 -8.29
CA ALA A 12 -2.66 13.57 -7.97
C ALA A 12 -2.51 14.78 -7.03
N ARG A 13 -2.96 15.96 -7.49
CA ARG A 13 -2.89 17.25 -6.75
C ARG A 13 -4.25 17.72 -6.25
N SER A 14 -5.34 17.16 -6.75
CA SER A 14 -6.70 17.52 -6.38
C SER A 14 -7.60 16.30 -6.16
N TRP A 15 -8.75 16.51 -5.52
CA TRP A 15 -9.79 15.48 -5.41
C TRP A 15 -10.35 15.05 -6.78
N ALA A 16 -10.36 15.95 -7.76
CA ALA A 16 -10.76 15.64 -9.13
C ALA A 16 -9.78 14.67 -9.80
N ASP A 17 -8.47 14.86 -9.62
CA ASP A 17 -7.44 13.94 -10.12
C ASP A 17 -7.60 12.56 -9.48
N TYR A 18 -7.77 12.51 -8.16
CA TYR A 18 -7.97 11.26 -7.43
C TYR A 18 -9.18 10.47 -7.96
N GLN A 19 -10.29 11.15 -8.25
CA GLN A 19 -11.47 10.52 -8.84
C GLN A 19 -11.27 10.08 -10.28
N ALA A 20 -10.50 10.83 -11.07
CA ALA A 20 -10.10 10.39 -12.40
C ALA A 20 -9.29 9.09 -12.33
N LEU A 21 -8.42 8.96 -11.33
CA LEU A 21 -7.69 7.71 -11.09
C LEU A 21 -8.63 6.58 -10.66
N LEU A 22 -9.61 6.82 -9.77
CA LEU A 22 -10.60 5.79 -9.39
C LEU A 22 -11.39 5.29 -10.62
N ARG A 23 -11.72 6.19 -11.56
CA ARG A 23 -12.34 5.81 -12.83
C ARG A 23 -11.39 5.01 -13.73
N SER A 24 -10.13 5.41 -13.84
CA SER A 24 -9.10 4.64 -14.57
C SER A 24 -8.99 3.23 -14.00
N LEU A 25 -8.91 3.10 -12.67
CA LEU A 25 -8.88 1.82 -11.97
C LEU A 25 -10.12 0.98 -12.30
N HIS A 26 -11.31 1.58 -12.31
CA HIS A 26 -12.55 0.88 -12.67
C HIS A 26 -12.51 0.29 -14.09
N VAL A 27 -11.98 1.05 -15.05
CA VAL A 27 -11.79 0.60 -16.43
C VAL A 27 -10.75 -0.51 -16.51
N GLU A 28 -9.62 -0.32 -15.84
CA GLU A 28 -8.51 -1.28 -15.76
C GLU A 28 -8.99 -2.61 -15.17
N CYS A 29 -9.84 -2.59 -14.14
CA CYS A 29 -10.42 -3.80 -13.56
C CYS A 29 -11.51 -4.46 -14.43
N GLY A 30 -11.65 -4.10 -15.71
CA GLY A 30 -12.60 -4.72 -16.63
C GLY A 30 -14.02 -4.14 -16.55
N THR A 31 -14.17 -2.93 -16.03
CA THR A 31 -15.47 -2.24 -15.89
C THR A 31 -16.55 -3.07 -15.19
N PRO A 32 -16.29 -3.61 -13.98
CA PRO A 32 -17.28 -4.40 -13.26
C PRO A 32 -18.58 -3.62 -13.10
N LYS A 33 -19.72 -4.29 -13.28
CA LYS A 33 -21.03 -3.71 -13.00
C LYS A 33 -21.02 -3.11 -11.59
N TYR A 34 -21.67 -1.97 -11.40
CA TYR A 34 -21.70 -1.29 -10.09
C TYR A 34 -22.18 -2.22 -8.97
N ASP A 35 -23.09 -3.13 -9.29
CA ASP A 35 -23.61 -4.15 -8.38
C ASP A 35 -22.52 -5.12 -7.90
N ALA A 36 -21.59 -5.51 -8.77
CA ALA A 36 -20.49 -6.41 -8.42
C ALA A 36 -19.49 -5.73 -7.48
N VAL A 37 -19.12 -4.47 -7.77
CA VAL A 37 -18.24 -3.68 -6.90
C VAL A 37 -18.92 -3.36 -5.56
N SER A 38 -20.20 -2.99 -5.60
CA SER A 38 -21.03 -2.70 -4.43
C SER A 38 -21.11 -3.91 -3.50
N ALA A 39 -21.45 -5.09 -4.03
CA ALA A 39 -21.55 -6.32 -3.24
C ALA A 39 -20.20 -6.72 -2.64
N ARG A 40 -19.13 -6.69 -3.44
CA ARG A 40 -17.80 -7.12 -3.00
C ARG A 40 -17.15 -6.16 -2.00
N GLY A 41 -17.34 -4.86 -2.18
CA GLY A 41 -16.80 -3.83 -1.29
C GLY A 41 -17.65 -3.56 -0.05
N GLY A 42 -18.84 -4.17 0.07
CA GLY A 42 -19.80 -3.81 1.11
C GLY A 42 -20.16 -2.32 1.06
N LEU A 43 -20.32 -1.79 -0.15
CA LEU A 43 -20.63 -0.38 -0.40
C LEU A 43 -22.04 -0.26 -0.96
N PRO A 44 -22.84 0.74 -0.55
CA PRO A 44 -24.10 1.00 -1.23
C PRO A 44 -23.83 1.48 -2.67
N LYS A 45 -24.72 1.15 -3.61
CA LYS A 45 -24.58 1.58 -5.03
C LYS A 45 -24.45 3.10 -5.18
N SER A 46 -25.09 3.86 -4.30
CA SER A 46 -24.97 5.32 -4.24
C SER A 46 -23.56 5.79 -3.89
N ALA A 47 -22.82 5.08 -3.02
CA ALA A 47 -21.43 5.39 -2.72
C ALA A 47 -20.54 5.14 -3.95
N VAL A 48 -20.71 4.00 -4.64
CA VAL A 48 -19.97 3.72 -5.88
C VAL A 48 -20.25 4.81 -6.94
N SER A 49 -21.51 5.19 -7.12
CA SER A 49 -21.90 6.30 -8.00
C SER A 49 -21.30 7.64 -7.56
N GLY A 50 -21.22 7.91 -6.27
CA GLY A 50 -20.58 9.11 -5.71
C GLY A 50 -19.06 9.13 -5.86
N LEU A 51 -18.40 7.99 -6.07
CA LEU A 51 -16.96 7.92 -6.31
C LEU A 51 -16.60 8.14 -7.79
N ILE A 52 -17.28 7.42 -8.69
CA ILE A 52 -16.88 7.33 -10.11
C ILE A 52 -17.95 7.77 -11.11
N GLY A 53 -19.17 8.09 -10.64
CA GLY A 53 -20.31 8.45 -11.50
C GLY A 53 -20.24 9.85 -12.10
N ARG A 54 -21.39 10.28 -12.67
CA ARG A 54 -21.54 11.57 -13.37
C ARG A 54 -21.38 12.78 -12.45
N ASN A 55 -21.85 12.67 -11.20
CA ASN A 55 -21.78 13.71 -10.19
C ASN A 55 -20.99 13.18 -8.99
N PRO A 56 -19.65 13.08 -9.12
CA PRO A 56 -18.85 12.54 -8.06
C PRO A 56 -18.80 13.52 -6.88
N GLN A 57 -18.57 12.99 -5.67
CA GLN A 57 -18.46 13.80 -4.45
C GLN A 57 -17.29 14.77 -4.56
N ARG A 58 -17.38 15.99 -4.02
CA ARG A 58 -16.23 16.92 -4.00
C ARG A 58 -15.02 16.33 -3.26
N ARG A 59 -15.29 15.64 -2.14
CA ARG A 59 -14.30 14.92 -1.35
C ARG A 59 -14.86 13.54 -1.04
N PRO A 60 -14.37 12.47 -1.69
CA PRO A 60 -14.82 11.12 -1.39
C PRO A 60 -14.35 10.71 0.01
N THR A 61 -15.14 9.93 0.74
CA THR A 61 -14.71 9.43 2.06
C THR A 61 -13.57 8.41 1.91
N GLU A 62 -12.61 8.43 2.84
CA GLU A 62 -11.45 7.51 2.82
C GLU A 62 -11.93 6.06 2.77
N SER A 63 -12.79 5.68 3.72
CA SER A 63 -13.34 4.31 3.82
C SER A 63 -14.04 3.85 2.54
N ALA A 64 -14.86 4.71 1.91
CA ALA A 64 -15.53 4.33 0.67
C ALA A 64 -14.55 4.15 -0.49
N SER A 65 -13.56 5.05 -0.60
CA SER A 65 -12.51 4.99 -1.63
C SER A 65 -11.69 3.69 -1.52
N LEU A 66 -11.24 3.35 -0.31
CA LEU A 66 -10.41 2.16 -0.09
C LEU A 66 -11.18 0.86 -0.30
N ARG A 67 -12.44 0.79 0.14
CA ARG A 67 -13.31 -0.38 -0.13
C ARG A 67 -13.58 -0.55 -1.62
N PHE A 68 -13.74 0.55 -2.35
CA PHE A 68 -13.91 0.53 -3.80
C PHE A 68 -12.66 0.00 -4.51
N VAL A 69 -11.48 0.50 -4.12
CA VAL A 69 -10.18 0.05 -4.66
C VAL A 69 -10.00 -1.45 -4.41
N ALA A 70 -10.16 -1.89 -3.15
CA ALA A 70 -10.03 -3.31 -2.79
C ALA A 70 -11.00 -4.20 -3.59
N ALA A 71 -12.26 -3.77 -3.75
CA ALA A 71 -13.25 -4.51 -4.52
C ALA A 71 -12.90 -4.60 -6.01
N CYS A 72 -12.38 -3.51 -6.59
CA CYS A 72 -11.93 -3.47 -7.99
C CYS A 72 -10.71 -4.39 -8.20
N LEU A 73 -9.70 -4.32 -7.34
CA LEU A 73 -8.50 -5.17 -7.41
C LEU A 73 -8.84 -6.66 -7.26
N ALA A 74 -9.71 -6.99 -6.31
CA ALA A 74 -10.23 -8.34 -6.17
C ALA A 74 -11.03 -8.78 -7.42
N HIS A 75 -11.74 -7.87 -8.10
CA HIS A 75 -12.43 -8.18 -9.36
C HIS A 75 -11.48 -8.45 -10.51
N ALA A 76 -10.38 -7.71 -10.56
CA ALA A 76 -9.31 -7.94 -11.53
C ALA A 76 -8.47 -9.20 -11.23
N GLY A 77 -8.78 -9.95 -10.16
CA GLY A 77 -8.04 -11.14 -9.77
C GLY A 77 -6.63 -10.83 -9.22
N VAL A 78 -6.40 -9.61 -8.74
CA VAL A 78 -5.15 -9.24 -8.09
C VAL A 78 -5.02 -10.03 -6.79
N ALA A 79 -3.85 -10.63 -6.57
CA ALA A 79 -3.58 -11.41 -5.37
C ALA A 79 -3.80 -10.54 -4.10
N PRO A 80 -4.36 -11.11 -3.00
CA PRO A 80 -4.80 -10.31 -1.85
C PRO A 80 -3.70 -9.47 -1.18
N ASP A 81 -2.49 -9.99 -1.16
CA ASP A 81 -1.27 -9.35 -0.68
C ASP A 81 -0.88 -8.13 -1.53
N LEU A 82 -0.83 -8.28 -2.85
CA LEU A 82 -0.60 -7.18 -3.79
C LEU A 82 -1.72 -6.14 -3.70
N ALA A 83 -2.96 -6.59 -3.55
CA ALA A 83 -4.10 -5.71 -3.39
C ALA A 83 -4.00 -4.89 -2.09
N ALA A 84 -3.54 -5.50 -0.99
CA ALA A 84 -3.34 -4.80 0.27
C ALA A 84 -2.28 -3.69 0.16
N VAL A 85 -1.15 -3.97 -0.52
CA VAL A 85 -0.11 -2.95 -0.80
C VAL A 85 -0.70 -1.78 -1.59
N GLN A 86 -1.42 -2.07 -2.68
CA GLN A 86 -2.04 -1.01 -3.47
C GLN A 86 -3.05 -0.21 -2.64
N VAL A 87 -3.90 -0.86 -1.86
CA VAL A 87 -4.87 -0.17 -0.98
C VAL A 87 -4.16 0.80 -0.02
N GLU A 88 -2.98 0.46 0.49
CA GLU A 88 -2.18 1.35 1.33
C GLU A 88 -1.63 2.56 0.56
N GLU A 89 -1.23 2.38 -0.70
CA GLU A 89 -0.80 3.48 -1.57
C GLU A 89 -1.96 4.45 -1.85
N TRP A 90 -3.14 3.91 -2.17
CA TRP A 90 -4.36 4.69 -2.36
C TRP A 90 -4.77 5.44 -1.09
N ARG A 91 -4.54 4.85 0.09
CA ARG A 91 -4.75 5.50 1.40
C ARG A 91 -3.78 6.66 1.61
N THR A 92 -2.50 6.42 1.33
CA THR A 92 -1.45 7.45 1.44
C THR A 92 -1.76 8.64 0.52
N ALA A 93 -2.18 8.38 -0.72
CA ALA A 93 -2.59 9.43 -1.66
C ALA A 93 -3.83 10.20 -1.15
N TRP A 94 -4.84 9.51 -0.62
CA TRP A 94 -6.03 10.14 -0.05
C TRP A 94 -5.68 11.07 1.12
N ARG A 95 -4.85 10.60 2.07
CA ARG A 95 -4.44 11.39 3.24
C ARG A 95 -3.63 12.63 2.85
N ARG A 96 -2.72 12.49 1.87
CA ARG A 96 -1.97 13.63 1.33
C ARG A 96 -2.91 14.71 0.78
N LEU A 97 -3.93 14.33 0.00
CA LEU A 97 -4.92 15.27 -0.53
C LEU A 97 -5.77 15.90 0.57
N ALA A 98 -6.14 15.14 1.61
CA ALA A 98 -6.82 15.67 2.77
C ALA A 98 -5.98 16.75 3.49
N THR A 99 -4.68 16.51 3.69
CA THR A 99 -3.77 17.51 4.27
C THR A 99 -3.64 18.75 3.38
N LEU A 100 -3.56 18.58 2.05
CA LEU A 100 -3.51 19.72 1.12
C LEU A 100 -4.81 20.53 1.11
N ASP A 101 -5.97 19.87 1.23
CA ASP A 101 -7.30 20.50 1.32
C ASP A 101 -7.43 21.30 2.63
N GLU A 102 -6.93 20.77 3.74
CA GLU A 102 -6.89 21.45 5.04
C GLU A 102 -5.89 22.60 5.08
N ALA A 103 -4.71 22.42 4.48
CA ALA A 103 -3.67 23.47 4.39
C ALA A 103 -4.06 24.59 3.39
N GLY A 104 -4.82 24.25 2.36
CA GLY A 104 -5.41 25.20 1.40
C GLY A 104 -6.67 25.90 1.92
N GLY A 105 -6.93 25.85 3.24
CA GLY A 105 -8.03 26.53 3.90
C GLY A 105 -8.21 27.95 3.40
N HIS A 106 -9.29 28.15 2.64
CA HIS A 106 -9.74 29.40 2.01
C HIS A 106 -9.06 29.85 0.72
N VAL A 107 -8.89 28.97 -0.27
CA VAL A 107 -9.02 29.45 -1.67
C VAL A 107 -10.51 29.69 -1.93
N GLU A 108 -10.88 30.96 -1.76
CA GLU A 108 -12.00 31.66 -2.38
C GLU A 108 -12.90 30.75 -3.23
N ARG A 109 -14.09 30.45 -2.69
CA ARG A 109 -15.24 29.98 -3.49
C ARG A 109 -15.21 30.83 -4.76
N PRO A 110 -15.06 30.27 -5.98
CA PRO A 110 -15.14 31.07 -7.19
C PRO A 110 -16.49 31.78 -7.12
N THR A 111 -16.44 33.07 -6.81
CA THR A 111 -17.59 33.95 -6.79
C THR A 111 -18.22 33.75 -8.14
N HIS A 112 -19.45 33.24 -8.14
CA HIS A 112 -20.22 32.87 -9.32
C HIS A 112 -19.81 33.73 -10.51
N ALA A 113 -19.07 33.12 -11.47
CA ALA A 113 -19.03 33.67 -12.81
C ALA A 113 -20.50 33.84 -13.22
N ALA A 114 -20.85 35.07 -13.57
CA ALA A 114 -22.19 35.49 -13.89
C ALA A 114 -22.88 34.47 -14.82
N PRO A 115 -24.20 34.25 -14.65
CA PRO A 115 -24.93 33.31 -15.49
C PRO A 115 -24.75 33.71 -16.96
N VAL A 116 -23.99 32.92 -17.71
CA VAL A 116 -24.04 32.94 -19.17
C VAL A 116 -25.45 32.51 -19.53
N ALA A 117 -26.22 33.43 -20.09
CA ALA A 117 -27.59 33.21 -20.54
C ALA A 117 -27.62 32.05 -21.55
N THR A 118 -27.94 30.85 -21.08
CA THR A 118 -28.19 29.70 -21.95
C THR A 118 -29.52 29.92 -22.65
N ARG A 119 -29.44 30.09 -23.97
CA ARG A 119 -30.59 30.13 -24.87
C ARG A 119 -31.41 28.85 -24.69
N ALA A 120 -32.70 29.04 -24.40
CA ALA A 120 -33.65 27.95 -24.21
C ALA A 120 -33.72 27.06 -25.46
N VAL A 121 -33.40 25.77 -25.29
CA VAL A 121 -33.70 24.72 -26.27
C VAL A 121 -35.03 24.10 -25.85
N PRO A 122 -36.05 24.03 -26.74
CA PRO A 122 -37.34 23.45 -26.42
C PRO A 122 -37.21 21.94 -26.15
N THR A 123 -37.78 21.50 -25.04
CA THR A 123 -37.90 20.09 -24.66
C THR A 123 -39.02 19.40 -25.46
N PRO A 124 -38.79 18.19 -25.99
CA PRO A 124 -39.87 17.38 -26.53
C PRO A 124 -40.71 16.77 -25.40
N VAL A 125 -42.01 16.86 -25.60
CA VAL A 125 -43.11 16.40 -24.75
C VAL A 125 -43.19 14.87 -24.74
N GLY A 126 -43.26 14.31 -23.54
CA GLY A 126 -44.13 13.16 -23.23
C GLY A 126 -43.54 11.76 -23.38
N ARG A 127 -43.45 11.05 -22.25
CA ARG A 127 -44.17 9.78 -22.08
C ARG A 127 -44.35 9.43 -20.60
N ARG A 128 -45.63 9.33 -20.25
CA ARG A 128 -46.23 9.06 -18.96
C ARG A 128 -46.50 7.56 -18.87
N TRP A 129 -45.71 6.79 -18.10
CA TRP A 129 -46.02 5.38 -17.84
C TRP A 129 -45.99 5.07 -16.34
N SER A 130 -47.22 4.89 -15.85
CA SER A 130 -47.71 3.94 -14.84
C SER A 130 -46.89 3.66 -13.59
N LYS A 131 -47.47 4.14 -12.48
CA LYS A 131 -47.39 3.61 -11.12
C LYS A 131 -47.42 2.07 -11.12
N LEU A 132 -46.41 1.44 -10.51
CA LEU A 132 -46.56 0.09 -9.98
C LEU A 132 -46.22 0.14 -8.48
N ARG A 133 -47.30 0.07 -7.70
CA ARG A 133 -47.31 -0.17 -6.26
C ARG A 133 -46.83 -1.61 -6.06
N TRP A 134 -45.91 -1.85 -5.14
CA TRP A 134 -45.84 -3.14 -4.45
C TRP A 134 -45.53 -2.91 -2.97
N SER A 135 -46.16 -3.77 -2.19
CA SER A 135 -46.67 -3.52 -0.86
C SER A 135 -45.66 -3.83 0.25
N VAL A 136 -45.96 -3.25 1.40
CA VAL A 136 -45.35 -3.48 2.71
C VAL A 136 -45.87 -4.80 3.32
N THR A 137 -44.96 -5.59 3.88
CA THR A 137 -45.15 -6.56 4.98
C THR A 137 -43.76 -6.65 5.68
N VAL A 138 -43.49 -5.99 6.80
CA VAL A 138 -43.80 -6.33 8.22
C VAL A 138 -43.50 -7.78 8.61
N GLY A 139 -42.66 -7.97 9.64
CA GLY A 139 -42.48 -9.23 10.37
C GLY A 139 -41.02 -9.53 10.73
N VAL A 140 -40.43 -8.88 11.75
CA VAL A 140 -40.27 -9.42 13.12
C VAL A 140 -39.41 -10.71 13.17
N ALA A 141 -38.13 -10.55 13.52
CA ALA A 141 -37.34 -11.54 14.29
C ALA A 141 -36.07 -10.87 14.81
N ALA A 142 -36.23 -10.10 15.89
CA ALA A 142 -35.16 -9.80 16.83
C ALA A 142 -34.99 -10.98 17.80
N LEU A 143 -33.83 -11.04 18.46
CA LEU A 143 -33.47 -11.92 19.58
C LEU A 143 -33.17 -13.40 19.27
N ALA A 144 -31.88 -13.69 19.07
CA ALA A 144 -31.14 -14.73 19.80
C ALA A 144 -29.71 -14.83 19.23
N CYS A 145 -28.72 -14.23 19.92
CA CYS A 145 -27.30 -14.65 19.95
C CYS A 145 -26.43 -13.57 20.67
N VAL A 146 -26.87 -13.07 21.83
CA VAL A 146 -26.08 -12.19 22.73
C VAL A 146 -25.76 -12.92 24.04
N ALA A 147 -25.50 -14.23 23.99
CA ALA A 147 -25.19 -15.01 25.20
C ALA A 147 -24.19 -16.13 24.89
N ALA A 148 -22.93 -15.79 24.56
CA ALA A 148 -21.84 -16.79 24.53
C ALA A 148 -20.40 -16.21 24.56
N PHE A 149 -20.13 -14.98 25.03
CA PHE A 149 -18.75 -14.48 25.13
C PHE A 149 -18.51 -13.61 26.38
N VAL A 150 -18.86 -14.13 27.57
CA VAL A 150 -18.54 -13.49 28.87
C VAL A 150 -17.62 -14.36 29.76
N LEU A 151 -17.08 -15.48 29.27
CA LEU A 151 -16.21 -16.35 30.10
C LEU A 151 -14.91 -16.73 29.39
N GLY A 152 -14.00 -15.76 29.23
CA GLY A 152 -12.66 -16.01 28.70
C GLY A 152 -11.64 -14.89 28.97
N ALA A 153 -11.85 -14.07 30.01
CA ALA A 153 -10.98 -12.96 30.36
C ALA A 153 -10.48 -13.11 31.80
N VAL A 154 -9.72 -14.17 32.09
CA VAL A 154 -8.88 -14.25 33.30
C VAL A 154 -7.65 -15.07 32.92
N VAL A 155 -6.47 -14.63 33.40
CA VAL A 155 -5.14 -15.23 33.21
C VAL A 155 -4.44 -14.77 31.93
N TRP A 156 -3.87 -13.56 31.93
CA TRP A 156 -2.54 -13.23 31.40
C TRP A 156 -2.19 -11.81 31.89
N GLN A 157 -2.04 -11.65 33.20
CA GLN A 157 -1.70 -10.35 33.81
C GLN A 157 -0.64 -10.50 34.90
N GLN A 158 0.38 -11.31 34.63
CA GLN A 158 1.58 -11.40 35.47
C GLN A 158 2.74 -11.60 34.52
N PHE A 159 3.52 -10.55 34.27
CA PHE A 159 4.95 -10.50 33.91
C PHE A 159 5.25 -9.08 33.38
N ALA A 160 5.17 -8.10 34.28
CA ALA A 160 5.80 -6.79 34.05
C ALA A 160 7.14 -6.80 34.81
N PRO A 161 8.29 -6.82 34.11
CA PRO A 161 9.58 -6.59 34.76
C PRO A 161 9.70 -5.11 35.15
N ALA A 162 9.94 -4.87 36.44
CA ALA A 162 10.36 -3.59 36.98
C ALA A 162 11.75 -3.22 36.43
N GLY A 163 11.83 -2.11 35.68
CA GLY A 163 13.06 -1.63 35.06
C GLY A 163 13.21 -0.12 35.20
N HIS A 164 13.83 0.29 36.30
CA HIS A 164 14.68 1.46 36.56
C HIS A 164 14.55 2.73 35.68
N PRO A 165 14.31 3.92 36.27
CA PRO A 165 14.52 5.19 35.57
C PRO A 165 16.02 5.48 35.46
N ALA A 166 16.58 5.36 34.26
CA ALA A 166 17.89 5.91 33.94
C ALA A 166 17.75 7.43 33.69
N ALA A 167 18.26 8.22 34.62
CA ALA A 167 18.51 9.64 34.42
C ALA A 167 19.64 9.80 33.39
N PHE A 168 19.32 10.34 32.21
CA PHE A 168 20.34 10.81 31.27
C PHE A 168 20.49 12.32 31.42
N ALA A 169 21.66 12.70 31.91
CA ALA A 169 22.14 14.07 31.96
C ALA A 169 22.20 14.66 30.55
N ALA A 170 21.65 15.86 30.40
CA ALA A 170 21.88 16.72 29.25
C ALA A 170 23.29 17.32 29.36
N ALA A 171 24.14 17.06 28.36
CA ALA A 171 25.37 17.82 28.16
C ALA A 171 25.75 17.89 26.68
N ASP A 172 26.06 19.13 26.29
CA ASP A 172 26.92 19.58 25.19
C ASP A 172 26.42 19.56 23.75
N ALA A 173 25.99 20.77 23.36
CA ALA A 173 25.89 21.26 21.99
C ALA A 173 27.25 21.21 21.28
N HIS A 174 27.29 20.57 20.11
CA HIS A 174 28.34 20.75 19.10
C HIS A 174 27.77 21.56 17.91
N PRO A 175 28.53 22.49 17.33
CA PRO A 175 28.11 23.21 16.13
C PRO A 175 28.40 22.32 14.90
N ALA A 176 27.36 21.88 14.20
CA ALA A 176 27.51 21.22 12.91
C ALA A 176 27.49 22.30 11.81
N ALA A 177 28.65 22.49 11.19
CA ALA A 177 28.75 23.17 9.90
C ALA A 177 28.22 22.22 8.82
N ASP A 178 27.05 22.53 8.26
CA ASP A 178 26.45 21.79 7.15
C ASP A 178 27.20 22.10 5.85
N ALA A 179 28.10 21.20 5.46
CA ALA A 179 28.53 21.06 4.07
C ALA A 179 27.53 20.15 3.33
N PRO A 180 27.11 20.48 2.10
CA PRO A 180 26.18 19.65 1.35
C PRO A 180 26.85 18.31 1.01
N ALA A 181 26.33 17.23 1.59
CA ALA A 181 26.68 15.88 1.22
C ALA A 181 26.35 15.68 -0.27
N THR A 182 27.39 15.62 -1.09
CA THR A 182 27.29 15.19 -2.48
C THR A 182 26.78 13.75 -2.45
N ALA A 183 25.49 13.56 -2.70
CA ALA A 183 24.85 12.26 -2.76
C ALA A 183 25.63 11.36 -3.74
N SER A 184 26.37 10.42 -3.17
CA SER A 184 27.16 9.45 -3.93
C SER A 184 26.17 8.63 -4.75
N ARG A 185 26.29 8.68 -6.08
CA ARG A 185 25.36 8.01 -7.00
C ARG A 185 25.38 6.48 -6.77
N GLY A 186 24.41 5.98 -6.02
CA GLY A 186 23.87 4.62 -6.10
C GLY A 186 24.84 3.47 -5.76
N GLY A 187 25.57 3.56 -4.65
CA GLY A 187 26.42 2.48 -4.15
C GLY A 187 26.02 2.02 -2.76
N CYS A 188 26.35 0.77 -2.41
CA CYS A 188 26.19 0.24 -1.07
C CYS A 188 27.46 0.48 -0.24
N THR A 189 27.29 0.78 1.05
CA THR A 189 28.41 0.94 2.00
C THR A 189 28.52 -0.28 2.91
N PRO A 190 29.72 -0.85 3.11
CA PRO A 190 29.88 -1.98 4.02
C PRO A 190 29.69 -1.53 5.48
N GLY A 191 28.91 -2.30 6.23
CA GLY A 191 28.66 -2.12 7.66
C GLY A 191 29.14 -3.31 8.48
N GLN A 192 29.59 -3.05 9.71
CA GLN A 192 30.05 -4.07 10.65
C GLN A 192 28.91 -4.48 11.59
N ALA A 193 27.97 -5.27 11.09
CA ALA A 193 26.92 -5.88 11.91
C ALA A 193 26.97 -7.41 11.81
N ARG A 194 26.65 -8.10 12.90
CA ARG A 194 26.49 -9.55 12.93
C ARG A 194 25.02 -9.89 13.08
N ILE A 195 24.41 -10.41 12.02
CA ILE A 195 22.96 -10.64 11.96
C ILE A 195 22.63 -12.15 11.98
N PRO A 196 21.78 -12.63 12.92
CA PRO A 196 21.32 -14.01 12.91
C PRO A 196 20.22 -14.23 11.87
N ASP A 197 20.39 -15.24 11.02
CA ASP A 197 19.41 -15.68 10.03
C ASP A 197 18.81 -17.03 10.46
N ALA A 198 17.61 -16.97 11.04
CA ALA A 198 16.91 -18.15 11.51
C ALA A 198 16.39 -19.02 10.36
N ARG A 199 16.16 -18.46 9.17
CA ARG A 199 15.71 -19.20 7.98
C ARG A 199 16.79 -20.15 7.48
N LEU A 200 18.02 -19.67 7.40
CA LEU A 200 19.17 -20.47 6.94
C LEU A 200 19.97 -21.08 8.08
N LYS A 201 19.55 -20.85 9.34
CA LYS A 201 20.23 -21.32 10.56
C LYS A 201 21.71 -20.95 10.59
N ARG A 202 22.04 -19.72 10.19
CA ARG A 202 23.41 -19.20 10.18
C ARG A 202 23.49 -17.77 10.69
N LYS A 203 24.71 -17.32 10.95
CA LYS A 203 25.00 -15.92 11.29
C LYS A 203 25.76 -15.29 10.12
N TRP A 204 25.42 -14.05 9.80
CA TRP A 204 26.08 -13.27 8.77
C TRP A 204 27.00 -12.26 9.43
N ASP A 205 28.28 -12.27 9.04
CA ASP A 205 29.24 -11.26 9.43
C ASP A 205 29.30 -10.17 8.35
N GLY A 206 29.06 -8.93 8.76
CA GLY A 206 28.98 -7.79 7.87
C GLY A 206 27.64 -7.68 7.14
N VAL A 207 27.27 -6.44 6.85
CA VAL A 207 26.09 -6.08 6.07
C VAL A 207 26.48 -5.01 5.04
N PHE A 208 25.61 -4.71 4.10
CA PHE A 208 25.79 -3.65 3.12
C PHE A 208 24.58 -2.73 3.17
N LEU A 209 24.79 -1.45 3.48
CA LEU A 209 23.72 -0.44 3.51
C LEU A 209 23.55 0.15 2.12
N CYS A 210 22.37 0.01 1.53
CA CYS A 210 22.04 0.52 0.20
C CYS A 210 20.77 1.36 0.28
N GLU A 211 20.68 2.41 -0.54
CA GLU A 211 19.40 3.09 -0.79
C GLU A 211 18.48 2.16 -1.60
N ASN A 212 17.20 2.15 -1.25
CA ASN A 212 16.18 1.30 -1.87
C ASN A 212 14.82 2.00 -1.87
N ASP A 213 13.95 1.55 -2.78
CA ASP A 213 12.53 1.89 -2.75
C ASP A 213 11.79 1.00 -1.74
N ARG A 214 10.61 1.47 -1.33
CA ARG A 214 9.64 0.62 -0.65
C ARG A 214 9.19 -0.47 -1.61
N SER A 215 9.36 -1.74 -1.24
CA SER A 215 9.06 -2.85 -2.14
C SER A 215 8.73 -4.15 -1.41
N LEU A 216 8.12 -5.08 -2.14
CA LEU A 216 7.83 -6.42 -1.67
C LEU A 216 9.07 -7.30 -1.68
N MET A 217 9.20 -8.10 -0.63
CA MET A 217 10.21 -9.14 -0.53
C MET A 217 9.59 -10.50 -0.76
N TYR A 218 10.33 -11.35 -1.46
CA TYR A 218 9.87 -12.65 -1.91
C TYR A 218 10.63 -13.75 -1.19
N ARG A 219 9.98 -14.90 -0.97
CA ARG A 219 10.62 -16.07 -0.36
C ARG A 219 11.77 -16.57 -1.22
N TRP A 220 11.66 -16.45 -2.53
CA TRP A 220 12.64 -16.92 -3.51
C TRP A 220 12.95 -15.80 -4.49
N PRO A 221 14.08 -15.84 -5.23
CA PRO A 221 14.44 -14.79 -6.18
C PRO A 221 13.62 -14.93 -7.48
N THR A 222 12.30 -14.86 -7.35
CA THR A 222 11.27 -15.01 -8.39
C THR A 222 10.04 -14.24 -7.94
N VAL A 223 9.38 -13.54 -8.87
CA VAL A 223 8.15 -12.78 -8.59
C VAL A 223 6.94 -13.68 -8.38
N ASP A 224 7.02 -14.92 -8.86
CA ASP A 224 6.01 -15.95 -8.62
C ASP A 224 6.15 -16.59 -7.23
N GLY A 225 7.23 -16.24 -6.50
CA GLY A 225 7.47 -16.68 -5.15
C GLY A 225 6.49 -16.04 -4.16
N MET A 226 6.24 -16.72 -3.04
CA MET A 226 5.41 -16.17 -1.95
C MET A 226 6.04 -14.90 -1.36
N PRO A 227 5.33 -13.76 -1.32
CA PRO A 227 5.83 -12.58 -0.61
C PRO A 227 5.94 -12.84 0.89
N THR A 228 7.07 -12.48 1.49
CA THR A 228 7.36 -12.74 2.91
C THR A 228 7.22 -11.49 3.76
N ALA A 229 7.57 -10.33 3.22
CA ALA A 229 7.57 -9.07 3.95
C ALA A 229 7.51 -7.86 3.01
N VAL A 230 7.28 -6.68 3.58
CA VAL A 230 7.50 -5.37 2.94
C VAL A 230 8.78 -4.77 3.49
N LEU A 231 9.65 -4.29 2.61
CA LEU A 231 10.76 -3.42 2.95
C LEU A 231 10.31 -1.97 2.79
N ARG A 232 10.32 -1.19 3.88
CA ARG A 232 9.91 0.23 3.94
C ARG A 232 11.07 1.18 4.21
N THR A 233 12.05 0.74 4.97
CA THR A 233 13.19 1.55 5.38
C THR A 233 14.08 1.86 4.17
N SER A 234 14.76 3.01 4.21
CA SER A 234 15.78 3.41 3.23
C SER A 234 16.75 4.38 3.92
N PRO A 235 18.07 4.12 3.93
CA PRO A 235 18.71 2.91 3.41
C PRO A 235 18.35 1.66 4.22
N SER A 236 18.29 0.50 3.54
CA SER A 236 18.20 -0.81 4.19
C SER A 236 19.54 -1.53 4.15
N TRP A 237 19.74 -2.45 5.10
CA TRP A 237 20.90 -3.33 5.08
C TRP A 237 20.60 -4.57 4.25
N PHE A 238 21.60 -5.10 3.57
CA PHE A 238 21.54 -6.28 2.74
C PHE A 238 22.69 -7.22 3.11
N ILE A 239 22.46 -8.52 3.00
CA ILE A 239 23.50 -9.51 3.25
C ILE A 239 24.30 -9.73 1.97
N CYS A 240 23.62 -10.12 0.90
CA CYS A 240 24.27 -10.56 -0.33
C CYS A 240 23.32 -10.45 -1.50
N TRP A 241 23.86 -10.66 -2.70
CA TRP A 241 23.06 -10.76 -3.91
C TRP A 241 23.08 -12.20 -4.45
N THR A 242 22.10 -12.53 -5.29
CA THR A 242 22.04 -13.77 -6.05
C THR A 242 21.41 -13.52 -7.42
N ARG A 243 21.42 -14.54 -8.29
CA ARG A 243 20.69 -14.50 -9.56
C ARG A 243 19.35 -15.22 -9.42
N GLY A 244 18.35 -14.74 -10.16
CA GLY A 244 16.99 -15.25 -10.12
C GLY A 244 16.23 -15.02 -11.41
N GLN A 245 14.91 -14.94 -11.32
CA GLN A 245 14.05 -14.54 -12.43
C GLN A 245 14.36 -13.08 -12.83
N GLU A 246 14.39 -12.79 -14.12
CA GLU A 246 14.58 -11.43 -14.62
C GLU A 246 13.36 -10.56 -14.28
N VAL A 247 13.60 -9.41 -13.64
CA VAL A 247 12.57 -8.43 -13.26
C VAL A 247 13.11 -7.04 -13.54
N GLY A 248 12.40 -6.27 -14.37
CA GLY A 248 12.82 -4.90 -14.71
C GLY A 248 14.09 -4.83 -15.56
N GLY A 249 14.46 -5.94 -16.24
CA GLY A 249 15.64 -6.01 -17.10
C GLY A 249 16.91 -6.53 -16.42
N ASP A 250 16.86 -6.87 -15.13
CA ASP A 250 17.97 -7.45 -14.38
C ASP A 250 17.55 -8.78 -13.73
N ASP A 251 18.48 -9.73 -13.65
CA ASP A 251 18.31 -11.03 -12.99
C ASP A 251 18.86 -11.04 -11.54
N VAL A 252 19.26 -9.88 -11.02
CA VAL A 252 19.87 -9.73 -9.70
C VAL A 252 18.82 -9.55 -8.62
N TRP A 253 19.00 -10.26 -7.51
CA TRP A 253 18.15 -10.19 -6.32
C TRP A 253 18.99 -10.01 -5.06
N TYR A 254 18.50 -9.19 -4.13
CA TYR A 254 19.19 -8.85 -2.90
C TYR A 254 18.53 -9.52 -1.70
N TYR A 255 19.32 -10.22 -0.90
CA TYR A 255 18.85 -10.93 0.28
C TYR A 255 18.95 -10.05 1.53
N THR A 256 17.81 -9.85 2.20
CA THR A 256 17.67 -9.00 3.39
C THR A 256 16.54 -9.49 4.30
N GLN A 257 16.29 -8.79 5.40
CA GLN A 257 15.15 -8.94 6.29
C GLN A 257 14.18 -7.77 6.12
N GLY A 258 12.89 -8.07 5.97
CA GLY A 258 11.86 -7.04 5.79
C GLY A 258 11.37 -6.45 7.09
N ASP A 259 10.77 -5.26 6.98
CA ASP A 259 10.28 -4.47 8.12
C ASP A 259 8.90 -4.95 8.59
N ASP A 260 8.00 -5.27 7.66
CA ASP A 260 6.64 -5.71 7.96
C ASP A 260 6.38 -7.12 7.44
N PRO A 261 6.10 -8.12 8.29
CA PRO A 261 5.69 -9.45 7.83
C PRO A 261 4.35 -9.40 7.09
N LEU A 262 4.23 -10.17 6.00
CA LEU A 262 2.98 -10.27 5.22
C LEU A 262 2.13 -11.50 5.54
N THR A 263 2.65 -12.44 6.33
CA THR A 263 1.93 -13.69 6.68
C THR A 263 1.41 -13.65 8.12
N ASP A 264 0.26 -14.29 8.36
CA ASP A 264 -0.29 -14.57 9.68
C ASP A 264 -0.48 -16.09 9.86
N PRO A 265 0.22 -16.78 10.78
CA PRO A 265 1.22 -16.23 11.70
C PRO A 265 2.47 -15.73 10.96
N PRO A 266 3.22 -14.78 11.56
CA PRO A 266 4.43 -14.26 10.94
C PRO A 266 5.43 -15.40 10.72
N ILE A 267 5.90 -15.57 9.48
CA ILE A 267 7.03 -16.44 9.21
C ILE A 267 8.18 -15.93 10.08
N PRO A 268 8.76 -16.76 10.95
CA PRO A 268 9.83 -16.32 11.82
C PRO A 268 10.93 -15.70 10.94
N SER A 269 11.26 -14.45 11.25
CA SER A 269 12.38 -13.65 10.78
C SER A 269 12.31 -12.89 9.44
N THR A 270 11.14 -12.73 8.79
CA THR A 270 10.90 -11.79 7.64
C THR A 270 11.96 -11.78 6.52
N TRP A 271 12.77 -12.83 6.39
CA TRP A 271 13.85 -12.91 5.39
C TRP A 271 13.29 -13.17 4.00
N GLY A 272 13.90 -12.51 3.01
CA GLY A 272 13.50 -12.66 1.63
C GLY A 272 14.44 -11.98 0.64
N PHE A 273 14.00 -11.97 -0.60
CA PHE A 273 14.70 -11.45 -1.75
C PHE A 273 13.97 -10.21 -2.27
N LEU A 274 14.72 -9.15 -2.49
CA LEU A 274 14.27 -7.91 -3.12
C LEU A 274 14.81 -7.86 -4.56
N PRO A 275 13.99 -7.58 -5.59
CA PRO A 275 14.47 -7.47 -6.96
C PRO A 275 15.40 -6.25 -7.12
N ALA A 276 16.35 -6.34 -8.04
CA ALA A 276 17.31 -5.28 -8.32
C ALA A 276 16.66 -3.94 -8.67
N SER A 277 15.54 -3.96 -9.39
CA SER A 277 14.76 -2.77 -9.73
C SER A 277 14.25 -1.96 -8.53
N SER A 278 14.40 -2.46 -7.30
CA SER A 278 14.03 -1.76 -6.06
C SER A 278 15.23 -1.27 -5.24
N VAL A 279 16.47 -1.48 -5.71
CA VAL A 279 17.70 -0.99 -5.06
C VAL A 279 18.29 0.11 -5.94
N HIS A 280 18.60 1.27 -5.36
CA HIS A 280 19.14 2.41 -6.10
C HIS A 280 20.60 2.14 -6.43
N SER A 281 20.89 1.78 -7.68
CA SER A 281 22.25 1.65 -8.19
C SER A 281 22.36 1.97 -9.67
N ALA A 282 23.57 2.36 -10.11
CA ALA A 282 23.84 2.60 -11.52
C ALA A 282 23.98 1.30 -12.34
N ALA A 283 24.31 0.19 -11.67
CA ALA A 283 24.42 -1.14 -12.24
C ALA A 283 24.19 -2.20 -11.17
N HIS A 284 23.70 -3.37 -11.56
CA HIS A 284 23.50 -4.49 -10.66
C HIS A 284 24.48 -5.63 -10.96
N PRO A 285 25.07 -6.28 -9.94
CA PRO A 285 24.95 -6.01 -8.52
C PRO A 285 25.50 -4.63 -8.11
N ALA A 286 24.90 -4.05 -7.07
CA ALA A 286 25.18 -2.68 -6.64
C ALA A 286 26.65 -2.55 -6.20
N ALA A 287 27.29 -1.47 -6.63
CA ALA A 287 28.69 -1.19 -6.29
C ALA A 287 28.90 -1.24 -4.77
N GLY A 288 29.95 -1.92 -4.31
CA GLY A 288 30.24 -2.13 -2.89
C GLY A 288 29.61 -3.39 -2.27
N LEU A 289 28.54 -3.94 -2.84
CA LEU A 289 27.94 -5.19 -2.38
C LEU A 289 28.59 -6.40 -3.08
N THR A 290 29.76 -6.79 -2.58
CA THR A 290 30.63 -7.80 -3.24
C THR A 290 30.25 -9.25 -2.95
N ARG A 291 29.38 -9.51 -1.97
CA ARG A 291 29.04 -10.87 -1.53
C ARG A 291 27.91 -11.46 -2.39
N GLN A 292 28.23 -12.49 -3.17
CA GLN A 292 27.25 -13.36 -3.83
C GLN A 292 26.90 -14.55 -2.94
N CYS A 293 25.62 -14.86 -2.79
CA CYS A 293 25.13 -16.02 -2.07
C CYS A 293 24.54 -17.07 -3.01
N THR A 294 24.81 -18.33 -2.68
CA THR A 294 24.17 -19.50 -3.29
C THR A 294 23.07 -19.99 -2.35
N PHE A 295 21.84 -20.02 -2.84
CA PHE A 295 20.70 -20.58 -2.12
C PHE A 295 20.35 -21.93 -2.74
N PRO A 296 19.87 -22.90 -1.94
CA PRO A 296 19.30 -24.11 -2.52
C PRO A 296 18.14 -23.69 -3.43
N THR A 297 18.18 -24.13 -4.69
CA THR A 297 17.12 -23.88 -5.65
C THR A 297 15.80 -24.41 -5.07
N GLU A 298 14.71 -23.65 -5.24
CA GLU A 298 13.40 -24.17 -4.88
C GLU A 298 13.18 -25.49 -5.64
N PRO A 299 12.76 -26.58 -4.97
CA PRO A 299 12.38 -27.79 -5.68
C PRO A 299 11.30 -27.42 -6.68
N ALA A 300 11.43 -27.86 -7.94
CA ALA A 300 10.40 -27.62 -8.94
C ALA A 300 9.02 -27.99 -8.37
N PRO A 301 7.99 -27.15 -8.59
CA PRO A 301 6.63 -27.47 -8.12
C PRO A 301 6.25 -28.85 -8.66
N ARG A 302 5.88 -29.76 -7.75
CA ARG A 302 5.40 -31.10 -8.11
C ARG A 302 3.97 -31.03 -8.62
#